data_AF-A0A3P3ZP69-F1
#
_entry.id   AF-A0A3P3ZP69-F1
#
_cell.length_a   1.000
_cell.length_b   1.000
_cell.length_c   1.000
_cell.angle_alpha   90.00
_cell.angle_beta   90.00
_cell.angle_gamma   90.00
#
_symmetry.space_group_name_H-M   'P 1'
#
loop_
_entity.id
_entity.type
_entity.pdbx_description
1 polymer ?
#
loop_
_entity_poly.entity_id
_entity_poly.type
_entity_poly.pdbx_seq_one_letter_code
_entity_poly.pdbx_strand_id
1 'polypeptide(L)'
;MVQLNQRVIASYHLGPLKEEETREYIEHRLHLSGWAHDPTFTPDAFSLIHEFTGGIPRKINTLCDRILVFGMLEEKHQICVEDVDEVIQDLRQEVTHSHDPLPESHLTPLAGGIPDSLAQAFLSAFESRLDRLEATQNALMLMTNTINKNVSTLMRSMFSASSSNEIIDQHDQ
;
A
#
# COMPACT_ATOMS: atom_id res chain seq x y z
N MET A 1 -9.32 -31.53 7.97
CA MET A 1 -8.75 -30.23 7.54
C MET A 1 -9.16 -29.17 8.54
N VAL A 2 -8.29 -28.16 8.72
CA VAL A 2 -8.38 -26.98 9.59
C VAL A 2 -8.04 -27.21 11.07
N GLN A 3 -6.76 -27.03 11.41
CA GLN A 3 -6.35 -26.68 12.77
C GLN A 3 -5.14 -25.75 12.75
N LEU A 4 -5.38 -24.50 12.35
CA LEU A 4 -4.50 -23.39 12.72
C LEU A 4 -4.84 -23.06 14.18
N ASN A 5 -4.12 -23.70 15.11
CA ASN A 5 -4.13 -23.31 16.52
C ASN A 5 -3.54 -21.90 16.62
N GLN A 6 -4.42 -20.90 16.48
CA GLN A 6 -4.09 -19.49 16.62
C GLN A 6 -3.55 -19.24 18.04
N ARG A 7 -2.26 -19.00 18.15
CA ARG A 7 -1.68 -18.37 19.34
C ARG A 7 -2.03 -16.89 19.29
N VAL A 8 -3.16 -16.51 19.90
CA VAL A 8 -3.38 -15.11 20.30
C VAL A 8 -3.12 -15.04 21.80
N ILE A 9 -1.90 -14.64 22.16
CA ILE A 9 -1.46 -14.40 23.54
C ILE A 9 -1.70 -12.91 23.80
N ALA A 10 -2.62 -12.61 24.71
CA ALA A 10 -2.94 -11.27 25.25
C ALA A 10 -3.38 -10.19 24.23
N SER A 11 -4.66 -9.83 24.25
CA SER A 11 -5.16 -8.62 23.61
C SER A 11 -4.92 -7.43 24.55
N TYR A 12 -3.79 -6.73 24.39
CA TYR A 12 -3.56 -5.44 25.02
C TYR A 12 -4.09 -4.35 24.09
N HIS A 13 -5.05 -3.56 24.55
CA HIS A 13 -5.56 -2.41 23.80
C HIS A 13 -4.55 -1.27 23.96
N LEU A 14 -3.60 -1.18 23.03
CA LEU A 14 -2.74 0.00 22.94
C LEU A 14 -3.62 1.16 22.51
N GLY A 15 -3.73 2.17 23.37
CA GLY A 15 -4.47 3.39 23.06
C GLY A 15 -3.84 4.13 21.88
N PRO A 16 -4.57 5.10 21.29
CA PRO A 16 -4.02 5.99 20.29
C PRO A 16 -2.74 6.67 20.79
N LEU A 17 -1.72 6.72 19.95
CA LEU A 17 -0.48 7.46 20.22
C LEU A 17 -0.77 8.97 20.18
N LYS A 18 -0.08 9.72 21.03
CA LYS A 18 -0.02 11.18 20.92
C LYS A 18 0.80 11.60 19.70
N GLU A 19 0.78 12.88 19.37
CA GLU A 19 1.50 13.43 18.22
C GLU A 19 3.01 13.18 18.36
N GLU A 20 3.59 13.47 19.53
CA GLU A 20 5.02 13.26 19.79
C GLU A 20 5.39 11.77 19.74
N GLU A 21 4.56 10.92 20.33
CA GLU A 21 4.75 9.46 20.31
C GLU A 21 4.59 8.88 18.90
N THR A 22 3.78 9.50 18.05
CA THR A 22 3.60 9.09 16.66
C THR A 22 4.85 9.38 15.84
N ARG A 23 5.45 10.56 16.05
CA ARG A 23 6.74 10.88 15.44
C ARG A 23 7.82 9.89 15.88
N GLU A 24 8.00 9.69 17.17
CA GLU A 24 8.98 8.73 17.71
C GLU A 24 8.74 7.31 17.18
N TYR A 25 7.47 6.91 17.07
CA TYR A 25 7.09 5.61 16.51
C TYR A 25 7.53 5.46 15.05
N ILE A 26 7.26 6.47 14.21
CA ILE A 26 7.64 6.45 12.78
C ILE A 26 9.16 6.42 12.64
N GLU A 27 9.87 7.31 13.33
CA GLU A 27 11.35 7.37 13.28
C GLU A 27 11.98 6.06 13.76
N HIS A 28 11.49 5.49 14.87
CA HIS A 28 11.96 4.20 15.37
C HIS A 28 11.77 3.08 14.34
N ARG A 29 10.60 3.02 13.71
CA ARG A 29 10.27 2.01 12.69
C ARG A 29 11.16 2.12 11.45
N LEU A 30 11.40 3.34 10.98
CA LEU A 30 12.32 3.60 9.89
C LEU A 30 13.74 3.18 10.25
N HIS A 31 14.18 3.48 11.49
CA HIS A 31 15.51 3.10 11.94
C HIS A 31 15.72 1.57 11.95
N LEU A 32 14.68 0.80 12.30
CA LEU A 32 14.72 -0.67 12.23
C LEU A 32 14.90 -1.21 10.81
N SER A 33 14.49 -0.46 9.77
CA SER A 33 14.73 -0.82 8.36
C SER A 33 16.08 -0.32 7.82
N GLY A 34 16.94 0.26 8.66
CA GLY A 34 18.23 0.81 8.25
C GLY A 34 18.15 2.23 7.68
N TRP A 35 17.07 2.96 7.97
CA TRP A 35 16.95 4.36 7.57
C TRP A 35 18.02 5.23 8.23
N ALA A 36 18.73 6.00 7.39
CA ALA A 36 19.81 6.89 7.78
C ALA A 36 19.47 8.36 7.50
N HIS A 37 18.28 8.79 7.93
CA HIS A 37 17.77 10.15 7.72
C HIS A 37 17.51 10.55 6.25
N ASP A 38 17.28 9.57 5.36
CA ASP A 38 16.90 9.79 3.97
C ASP A 38 15.81 8.79 3.56
N PRO A 39 14.60 9.23 3.16
CA PRO A 39 14.14 10.62 3.07
C PRO A 39 13.90 11.27 4.44
N THR A 40 14.10 12.58 4.54
CA THR A 40 13.77 13.37 5.74
C THR A 40 12.28 13.70 5.79
N PHE A 41 11.68 13.73 6.98
CA PHE A 41 10.28 14.15 7.17
C PHE A 41 10.23 15.51 7.84
N THR A 42 9.40 16.40 7.33
CA THR A 42 9.14 17.71 7.96
C THR A 42 8.28 17.56 9.22
N PRO A 43 8.39 18.47 10.21
CA PRO A 43 7.53 18.46 11.40
C PRO A 43 6.04 18.47 11.04
N ASP A 44 5.65 19.29 10.07
CA ASP A 44 4.26 19.45 9.64
C ASP A 44 3.72 18.17 8.98
N ALA A 45 4.57 17.40 8.28
CA ALA A 45 4.19 16.09 7.75
C ALA A 45 3.84 15.10 8.87
N PHE A 46 4.58 15.10 9.98
CA PHE A 46 4.24 14.25 11.13
C PHE A 46 2.89 14.62 11.77
N SER A 47 2.63 15.92 11.92
CA SER A 47 1.35 16.41 12.45
C SER A 47 0.18 15.98 11.56
N LEU A 48 0.30 16.10 10.24
CA LEU A 48 -0.74 15.68 9.31
C LEU A 48 -0.95 14.16 9.29
N ILE A 49 0.13 13.38 9.38
CA ILE A 49 0.06 11.91 9.53
C ILE A 49 -0.69 11.55 10.81
N HIS A 50 -0.40 12.22 11.94
CA HIS A 50 -1.10 11.99 13.21
C HIS A 50 -2.59 12.31 13.10
N GLU A 51 -2.93 13.48 12.55
CA GLU A 51 -4.33 13.92 12.38
C GLU A 51 -5.13 12.93 11.54
N PHE A 52 -4.58 12.51 10.39
CA PHE A 52 -5.28 11.59 9.49
C PHE A 52 -5.45 10.19 10.10
N THR A 53 -4.44 9.71 10.82
CA THR A 53 -4.43 8.34 11.35
C THR A 53 -5.07 8.23 12.73
N GLY A 54 -5.23 9.36 13.43
CA GLY A 54 -5.67 9.43 14.82
C GLY A 54 -4.74 8.72 15.78
N GLY A 55 -3.43 8.65 15.48
CA GLY A 55 -2.44 7.99 16.33
C GLY A 55 -2.55 6.45 16.36
N ILE A 56 -3.28 5.83 15.43
CA ILE A 56 -3.46 4.37 15.40
C ILE A 56 -2.28 3.72 14.65
N PRO A 57 -1.44 2.90 15.29
CA PRO A 57 -0.22 2.36 14.68
C PRO A 57 -0.44 1.64 13.35
N ARG A 58 -1.54 0.88 13.24
CA ARG A 58 -1.89 0.17 12.00
C ARG A 58 -2.17 1.15 10.84
N LYS A 59 -2.89 2.25 11.11
CA LYS A 59 -3.19 3.27 10.10
C LYS A 59 -1.94 4.06 9.74
N ILE A 60 -1.11 4.40 10.73
CA ILE A 60 0.18 5.07 10.53
C ILE A 60 1.04 4.27 9.55
N ASN A 61 1.24 2.97 9.80
CA ASN A 61 2.05 2.14 8.91
C ASN A 61 1.51 2.12 7.48
N THR A 62 0.20 1.90 7.30
CA THR A 62 -0.40 1.88 5.95
C THR A 62 -0.23 3.21 5.21
N LEU A 63 -0.38 4.33 5.90
CA LEU A 63 -0.17 5.64 5.29
C LEU A 63 1.32 5.86 4.95
N CYS A 64 2.23 5.59 5.89
CA CYS A 64 3.67 5.75 5.69
C CYS A 64 4.20 4.88 4.55
N ASP A 65 3.72 3.63 4.42
CA ASP A 65 4.11 2.74 3.32
C ASP A 65 3.78 3.38 1.96
N ARG A 66 2.61 4.02 1.83
CA ARG A 66 2.19 4.74 0.62
C ARG A 66 3.04 5.97 0.37
N ILE A 67 3.29 6.77 1.41
CA ILE A 67 4.12 7.98 1.33
C ILE A 67 5.54 7.65 0.86
N LEU A 68 6.14 6.58 1.39
CA LEU A 68 7.49 6.18 1.01
C LEU A 68 7.56 5.68 -0.44
N VAL A 69 6.54 4.95 -0.91
CA VAL A 69 6.45 4.56 -2.33
C VAL A 69 6.30 5.78 -3.22
N PHE A 70 5.43 6.74 -2.85
CA PHE A 70 5.27 7.99 -3.56
C PHE A 70 6.59 8.78 -3.62
N GLY A 71 7.25 8.97 -2.47
CA GLY A 71 8.54 9.67 -2.39
C GLY A 71 9.63 9.00 -3.22
N MET A 72 9.66 7.66 -3.26
CA MET A 72 10.58 6.92 -4.12
C MET A 72 10.29 7.15 -5.61
N LEU A 73 9.02 7.18 -6.02
CA LEU A 73 8.63 7.41 -7.42
C LEU A 73 8.93 8.83 -7.89
N GLU A 74 8.76 9.81 -7.00
CA GLU A 74 9.05 11.23 -7.24
C GLU A 74 10.52 11.61 -6.97
N GLU A 75 11.39 10.64 -6.66
CA GLU A 75 12.80 10.84 -6.31
C GLU A 75 13.02 11.90 -5.20
N LYS A 76 12.10 11.94 -4.22
CA LYS A 76 12.11 12.90 -3.12
C LYS A 76 12.97 12.41 -1.96
N HIS A 77 13.97 13.22 -1.60
CA HIS A 77 14.80 13.07 -0.38
C HIS A 77 14.22 13.78 0.85
N GLN A 78 13.11 14.52 0.68
CA GLN A 78 12.38 15.17 1.76
C GLN A 78 10.88 15.04 1.51
N ILE A 79 10.16 14.59 2.52
CA ILE A 79 8.70 14.47 2.56
C ILE A 79 8.13 15.67 3.31
N CYS A 80 7.40 16.50 2.57
CA CYS A 80 6.72 17.69 3.06
C CYS A 80 5.24 17.40 3.32
N VAL A 81 4.54 18.38 3.92
CA VAL A 81 3.11 18.25 4.23
C VAL A 81 2.26 18.08 2.96
N GLU A 82 2.68 18.70 1.86
CA GLU A 82 2.01 18.62 0.56
C GLU A 82 2.03 17.19 -0.01
N ASP A 83 3.15 16.49 0.16
CA ASP A 83 3.30 15.09 -0.28
C ASP A 83 2.38 14.16 0.49
N VAL A 84 2.23 14.42 1.80
CA VAL A 84 1.33 13.68 2.67
C VAL A 84 -0.12 13.94 2.28
N ASP A 85 -0.49 15.19 2.01
CA ASP A 85 -1.84 15.56 1.58
C ASP A 85 -2.22 14.92 0.24
N GLU A 86 -1.30 14.92 -0.73
CA GLU A 86 -1.48 14.26 -2.03
C GLU A 86 -1.80 12.76 -1.86
N VAL A 87 -0.98 12.06 -1.08
CA VAL A 87 -1.20 10.63 -0.80
C VAL A 87 -2.51 10.40 -0.03
N ILE A 88 -2.89 11.30 0.87
CA ILE A 88 -4.19 11.24 1.57
C ILE A 88 -5.35 11.41 0.59
N GLN A 89 -5.25 12.33 -0.36
CA GLN A 89 -6.28 12.54 -1.38
C GLN A 89 -6.44 11.31 -2.27
N ASP A 90 -5.32 10.72 -2.70
CA ASP A 90 -5.32 9.47 -3.48
C ASP A 90 -5.99 8.33 -2.73
N LEU A 91 -5.66 8.15 -1.45
CA LEU A 91 -6.30 7.15 -0.59
C LEU A 91 -7.81 7.36 -0.46
N ARG A 92 -8.29 8.61 -0.38
CA ARG A 92 -9.73 8.92 -0.33
C ARG A 92 -10.43 8.59 -1.66
N GLN A 93 -9.75 8.81 -2.78
CA GLN A 93 -10.28 8.47 -4.10
C GLN A 93 -10.34 6.95 -4.33
N GLU A 94 -9.33 6.19 -3.88
CA GLU A 94 -9.35 4.72 -3.91
C GLU A 94 -10.56 4.14 -3.17
N VAL A 95 -10.90 4.68 -1.99
CA VAL A 95 -12.09 4.27 -1.23
C VAL A 95 -13.38 4.58 -1.98
N THR A 96 -13.42 5.70 -2.70
CA THR A 96 -14.61 6.13 -3.47
C THR A 96 -14.81 5.26 -4.71
N HIS A 97 -13.74 4.90 -5.42
CA HIS A 97 -13.79 4.01 -6.58
C HIS A 97 -13.99 2.53 -6.23
N SER A 98 -13.81 2.16 -4.96
CA SER A 98 -14.10 0.81 -4.43
C SER A 98 -15.53 0.67 -3.90
N HIS A 99 -16.28 1.76 -3.79
CA HIS A 99 -17.69 1.79 -3.39
C HIS A 99 -18.58 2.13 -4.58
N ASP A 100 -18.73 1.18 -5.51
CA ASP A 100 -20.03 1.04 -6.19
C ASP A 100 -21.02 0.82 -5.03
N PRO A 101 -21.98 1.73 -4.76
CA PRO A 101 -22.93 1.50 -3.70
C PRO A 101 -23.66 0.23 -4.08
N LEU A 102 -23.45 -0.84 -3.32
CA LEU A 102 -24.35 -1.97 -3.36
C LEU A 102 -25.74 -1.37 -3.15
N PRO A 103 -26.70 -1.56 -4.06
CA PRO A 103 -28.06 -1.21 -3.75
C PRO A 103 -28.42 -1.99 -2.50
N GLU A 104 -28.63 -1.29 -1.39
CA GLU A 104 -29.19 -1.85 -0.16
C GLU A 104 -30.62 -2.31 -0.46
N SER A 105 -30.78 -3.45 -1.12
CA SER A 105 -32.06 -4.15 -1.17
C SER A 105 -32.06 -5.17 -0.04
N HIS A 106 -32.46 -4.68 1.13
CA HIS A 106 -33.09 -5.39 2.23
C HIS A 106 -33.03 -6.93 2.17
N LEU A 107 -32.16 -7.52 2.97
CA LEU A 107 -32.31 -8.91 3.41
C LEU A 107 -33.48 -8.99 4.42
N THR A 108 -34.71 -8.93 3.92
CA THR A 108 -35.84 -9.55 4.62
C THR A 108 -35.73 -11.06 4.43
N PRO A 109 -35.66 -11.87 5.51
CA PRO A 109 -35.68 -13.32 5.38
C PRO A 109 -37.07 -13.74 4.88
N LEU A 110 -37.23 -13.97 3.58
CA LEU A 110 -38.45 -14.55 3.05
C LEU A 110 -38.29 -16.08 3.02
N ALA A 111 -39.08 -16.75 3.85
CA ALA A 111 -39.22 -18.20 3.93
C ALA A 111 -39.91 -18.82 2.68
N GLY A 112 -39.63 -18.30 1.49
CA GLY A 112 -40.09 -18.80 0.20
C GLY A 112 -38.95 -18.62 -0.79
N GLY A 113 -38.58 -19.71 -1.46
CA GLY A 113 -37.40 -19.78 -2.33
C GLY A 113 -37.25 -18.59 -3.28
N ILE A 114 -35.99 -18.27 -3.59
CA ILE A 114 -35.60 -17.19 -4.49
C ILE A 114 -36.29 -17.43 -5.84
N PRO A 115 -37.05 -16.46 -6.40
CA PRO A 115 -37.59 -16.59 -7.75
C PRO A 115 -36.45 -16.80 -8.76
N ASP A 116 -36.60 -17.70 -9.73
CA ASP A 116 -35.54 -18.01 -10.72
C ASP A 116 -35.00 -16.76 -11.43
N SER A 117 -35.85 -15.76 -11.69
CA SER A 117 -35.42 -14.48 -12.28
C SER A 117 -34.46 -13.69 -11.37
N LEU A 118 -34.66 -13.77 -10.06
CA LEU A 118 -33.82 -13.13 -9.04
C LEU A 118 -32.52 -13.91 -8.87
N ALA A 119 -32.57 -15.24 -8.93
CA ALA A 119 -31.37 -16.08 -8.99
C ALA A 119 -30.53 -15.80 -10.24
N GLN A 120 -31.16 -15.61 -11.41
CA GLN A 120 -30.49 -15.26 -12.67
C GLN A 120 -29.86 -13.86 -12.61
N ALA A 121 -30.56 -12.88 -12.00
CA ALA A 121 -30.03 -11.54 -11.80
C ALA A 121 -28.84 -11.54 -10.83
N PHE A 122 -28.92 -12.33 -9.75
CA PHE A 122 -27.81 -12.51 -8.83
C PHE A 122 -26.63 -13.21 -9.50
N LEU A 123 -26.85 -14.29 -10.26
CA LEU A 123 -25.80 -15.03 -10.96
C LEU A 123 -25.07 -14.16 -11.98
N SER A 124 -25.79 -13.38 -12.80
CA SER A 124 -25.18 -12.47 -13.78
C SER A 124 -24.43 -11.30 -13.12
N ALA A 125 -24.94 -10.77 -12.00
CA ALA A 125 -24.23 -9.78 -11.21
C ALA A 125 -22.98 -10.36 -10.54
N PHE A 126 -23.02 -11.63 -10.11
CA PHE A 126 -21.89 -12.33 -9.51
C PHE A 126 -20.84 -12.68 -10.55
N GLU A 127 -21.22 -13.16 -11.74
CA GLU A 127 -20.33 -13.39 -12.89
C GLU A 127 -19.60 -12.10 -13.28
N SER A 128 -20.34 -10.99 -13.41
CA SER A 128 -19.75 -9.67 -13.69
C SER A 128 -18.76 -9.21 -12.61
N ARG A 129 -18.99 -9.61 -11.35
CA ARG A 129 -18.09 -9.30 -10.23
C ARG A 129 -16.84 -10.18 -10.25
N LEU A 130 -16.97 -11.45 -10.64
CA LEU A 130 -15.85 -12.36 -10.84
C LEU A 130 -14.94 -11.88 -11.98
N ASP A 131 -15.51 -11.45 -13.11
CA ASP A 131 -14.73 -10.90 -14.24
C ASP A 131 -13.95 -9.63 -13.86
N ARG A 132 -14.56 -8.75 -13.05
CA ARG A 132 -13.88 -7.55 -12.54
C ARG A 132 -12.74 -7.90 -11.57
N LEU A 133 -12.93 -8.91 -10.71
CA LEU A 133 -11.90 -9.37 -9.79
C LEU A 133 -10.73 -10.01 -10.56
N GLU A 134 -11.01 -10.85 -11.56
CA GLU A 134 -9.98 -11.41 -12.43
C GLU A 134 -9.22 -10.32 -13.20
N ALA A 135 -9.91 -9.28 -13.69
CA ALA A 135 -9.28 -8.14 -14.33
C ALA A 135 -8.34 -7.38 -13.38
N THR A 136 -8.76 -7.14 -12.12
CA THR A 136 -7.88 -6.51 -11.12
C THR A 136 -6.68 -7.38 -10.75
N GLN A 137 -6.88 -8.70 -10.66
CA GLN A 137 -5.80 -9.64 -10.33
C GLN A 137 -4.78 -9.76 -11.46
N ASN A 138 -5.24 -9.75 -12.72
CA ASN A 138 -4.39 -9.74 -13.90
C ASN A 138 -3.60 -8.42 -14.02
N ALA A 139 -4.21 -7.28 -13.68
CA ALA A 139 -3.53 -5.98 -13.65
C ALA A 139 -2.43 -5.92 -12.57
N LEU A 140 -2.69 -6.45 -11.37
CA LEU A 140 -1.68 -6.58 -10.31
C LEU A 140 -0.52 -7.51 -10.70
N MET A 141 -0.83 -8.60 -11.40
CA MET A 141 0.19 -9.52 -11.91
C MET A 141 1.07 -8.86 -12.99
N LEU A 142 0.48 -8.02 -13.85
CA LEU A 142 1.20 -7.19 -14.82
C LEU A 142 2.09 -6.14 -14.16
N MET A 143 1.62 -5.50 -13.08
CA MET A 143 2.42 -4.55 -12.29
C MET A 143 3.63 -5.25 -11.66
N THR A 144 3.43 -6.44 -11.07
CA THR A 144 4.52 -7.22 -10.46
C THR A 144 5.56 -7.66 -11.50
N ASN A 145 5.13 -8.07 -12.70
CA ASN A 145 6.03 -8.41 -13.79
C ASN A 145 6.76 -7.20 -14.38
N THR A 146 6.12 -6.03 -14.41
CA THR A 146 6.73 -4.79 -14.89
C THR A 146 7.79 -4.29 -13.90
N ILE A 147 7.50 -4.36 -12.59
CA ILE A 147 8.47 -4.04 -11.53
C ILE A 147 9.68 -4.98 -11.61
N ASN A 148 9.47 -6.29 -11.72
CA ASN A 148 10.56 -7.26 -11.87
C ASN A 148 11.38 -7.08 -13.16
N LYS A 149 10.74 -6.70 -14.26
CA LYS A 149 11.43 -6.37 -15.53
C LYS A 149 12.28 -5.10 -15.40
N ASN A 150 11.78 -4.08 -14.73
CA ASN A 150 12.51 -2.83 -14.53
C ASN A 150 13.70 -3.04 -13.58
N VAL A 151 13.51 -3.78 -12.49
CA VAL A 151 14.58 -4.17 -11.56
C VAL A 151 15.65 -5.03 -12.24
N SER A 152 15.26 -6.01 -13.06
CA SER A 152 16.23 -6.85 -13.80
C SER A 152 16.96 -6.10 -14.92
N THR A 153 16.31 -5.12 -15.54
CA THR A 153 16.93 -4.23 -16.53
C THR A 153 17.92 -3.28 -15.86
N LEU A 154 17.55 -2.72 -14.70
CA LEU A 154 18.44 -1.91 -13.86
C LEU A 154 19.65 -2.72 -13.38
N MET A 155 19.46 -3.93 -12.84
CA MET A 155 20.57 -4.82 -12.46
C MET A 155 21.51 -5.13 -13.65
N ARG A 156 20.96 -5.37 -14.84
CA ARG A 156 21.76 -5.64 -16.05
C ARG A 156 22.53 -4.40 -16.52
N SER A 157 21.95 -3.21 -16.42
CA SER A 157 22.62 -1.94 -16.75
C SER A 157 23.71 -1.58 -15.75
N MET A 158 23.50 -1.82 -14.45
CA MET A 158 24.50 -1.60 -13.40
C MET A 158 25.69 -2.56 -13.53
N PHE A 159 25.45 -3.84 -13.83
CA PHE A 159 26.54 -4.81 -14.10
C PHE A 159 27.30 -4.50 -15.40
N SER A 160 26.61 -4.00 -16.44
CA SER A 160 27.22 -3.55 -17.70
C SER A 160 28.10 -2.30 -17.52
N ALA A 161 27.71 -1.38 -16.64
CA ALA A 161 28.46 -0.16 -16.32
C ALA A 161 29.70 -0.46 -15.47
N SER A 162 29.61 -1.38 -14.49
CA SER A 162 30.79 -1.84 -13.74
C SER A 162 31.80 -2.60 -14.60
N SER A 163 31.36 -3.39 -15.59
CA SER A 163 32.28 -4.12 -16.47
C SER A 163 32.93 -3.24 -17.57
N SER A 164 32.35 -2.08 -17.88
CA SER A 164 32.91 -1.13 -18.87
C SER A 164 33.98 -0.20 -18.27
N ASN A 165 34.04 -0.08 -16.94
CA ASN A 165 35.00 0.78 -16.25
C ASN A 165 36.34 0.08 -15.90
N GLU A 166 36.50 -1.21 -16.19
CA GLU A 166 37.75 -1.97 -15.98
C GLU A 166 38.64 -2.09 -17.23
N ILE A 167 38.24 -1.55 -18.39
CA ILE A 167 39.01 -1.67 -19.65
C ILE A 167 39.83 -0.39 -19.97
N ILE A 168 39.66 0.71 -19.22
CA ILE A 168 40.38 1.98 -19.48
C ILE A 168 41.51 2.20 -18.45
N ASP A 169 42.29 1.17 -18.12
CA ASP A 169 43.47 1.34 -17.24
C ASP A 169 44.67 0.43 -17.57
N GLN A 170 44.80 -0.03 -18.83
CA GLN A 170 45.97 -0.80 -19.29
C GLN A 170 46.64 -0.28 -20.57
N HIS A 171 46.53 1.02 -20.88
CA HIS A 171 47.29 1.58 -22.00
C HIS A 171 47.94 2.94 -21.73
N ASP A 172 48.59 3.06 -20.56
CA ASP A 172 49.62 4.07 -20.39
C ASP A 172 50.72 3.57 -19.42
N GLN A 173 51.57 2.65 -19.90
CA GLN A 173 52.96 2.49 -19.47
C GLN A 173 53.78 1.68 -20.48
#